data_AF-A0A1J5SN50-F1
#
_entry.id   AF-A0A1J5SN50-F1
#
_cell.length_a   1.000
_cell.length_b   1.000
_cell.length_c   1.000
_cell.angle_alpha   90.00
_cell.angle_beta   90.00
_cell.angle_gamma   90.00
#
_symmetry.space_group_name_H-M   'P 1'
#
loop_
_entity.id
_entity.type
_entity.pdbx_description
1 polymer ?
#
loop_
_entity_poly.entity_id
_entity_poly.type
_entity_poly.pdbx_seq_one_letter_code
_entity_poly.pdbx_strand_id
1 'polypeptide(L)'
;MKDSNLSKKVGLILLGLLTLIFRFPVTESPTGSDNFYYISALKSILNHGEIFWAENLLSFYGLFPGTTPLGSLILGTTIIEVTGLPVHNYHLIHSISLSLISTFGFFLLSGELTTNYKSRWFSSLAFSLAPRFLTFSMWRFSLRFSLIALLPFFVWLLLRLVNKKYGRNPKKLLLLLIIFTLILPSMHRMALLLPGILLSFFISIFLWQWQENALNRERAGRQIFTLILFLGSYLFYLQYLDFSPYSPGDELIGVYYLNDGTILSSIVNLVFYYLINVGPIMFLSLIGLVFWIQEGRVPFSYIFSFLTLALGLFVVSDLIYIPYLLTFFILLFVAPGFDFFIDNLQDYRTRLSTFFTLLILLTISFSNLDLSYRIDAHEREDFYYTYNVSESSISTGLWINDNFHSEIVESNDQKQPRRVTAYANSINLADSAELSSDQIVLSDMELKRYSILDLYWYGEDHLWEWENRSNQTDFDVNLSLVNLGMANSAGKSSTSSMTVSSYYKSMPDYNFKMYYSKDLALYWTNNY
;
A
#
# COMPACT_ATOMS: atom_id res chain seq x y z
N MET A 1 -13.71 -0.35 41.87
CA MET A 1 -13.47 0.61 40.76
C MET A 1 -12.00 0.98 40.51
N LYS A 2 -11.00 0.30 41.10
CA LYS A 2 -9.57 0.44 40.72
C LYS A 2 -9.16 -0.49 39.54
N ASP A 3 -9.93 -1.55 39.29
CA ASP A 3 -9.55 -2.62 38.34
C ASP A 3 -9.81 -2.33 36.86
N SER A 4 -10.69 -1.37 36.53
CA SER A 4 -11.03 -1.09 35.12
C SER A 4 -9.86 -0.48 34.34
N ASN A 5 -8.99 0.29 35.00
CA ASN A 5 -7.82 0.89 34.36
C ASN A 5 -6.69 -0.12 34.14
N LEU A 6 -6.51 -1.07 35.07
CA LEU A 6 -5.55 -2.15 34.92
C LEU A 6 -5.97 -3.08 33.78
N SER A 7 -7.26 -3.44 33.71
CA SER A 7 -7.85 -4.23 32.62
C SER A 7 -7.65 -3.55 31.24
N LYS A 8 -7.82 -2.22 31.14
CA LYS A 8 -7.56 -1.48 29.89
C LYS A 8 -6.08 -1.46 29.48
N LYS A 9 -5.16 -1.37 30.44
CA LYS A 9 -3.71 -1.43 30.14
C LYS A 9 -3.33 -2.81 29.62
N VAL A 10 -3.78 -3.86 30.31
CA VAL A 10 -3.56 -5.25 29.90
C VAL A 10 -4.15 -5.50 28.51
N GLY A 11 -5.35 -4.97 28.22
CA GLY A 11 -5.96 -5.05 26.89
C GLY A 11 -5.09 -4.42 25.79
N LEU A 12 -4.49 -3.24 26.03
CA LEU A 12 -3.61 -2.61 25.04
C LEU A 12 -2.31 -3.39 24.82
N ILE A 13 -1.73 -3.96 25.89
CA ILE A 13 -0.56 -4.83 25.78
C ILE A 13 -0.91 -6.07 24.95
N LEU A 14 -2.06 -6.69 25.22
CA LEU A 14 -2.55 -7.83 24.44
C LEU A 14 -2.77 -7.48 22.96
N LEU A 15 -3.32 -6.30 22.65
CA LEU A 15 -3.47 -5.84 21.27
C LEU A 15 -2.11 -5.74 20.55
N GLY A 16 -1.10 -5.18 21.23
CA GLY A 16 0.26 -5.12 20.73
C GLY A 16 0.84 -6.51 20.48
N LEU A 17 0.73 -7.41 21.46
CA LEU A 17 1.21 -8.80 21.33
C LEU A 17 0.53 -9.55 20.20
N LEU A 18 -0.79 -9.45 20.06
CA LEU A 18 -1.52 -10.05 18.94
C LEU A 18 -1.05 -9.47 17.60
N THR A 19 -0.86 -8.15 17.54
CA THR A 19 -0.32 -7.50 16.34
C THR A 19 1.03 -8.11 15.94
N LEU A 20 1.94 -8.32 16.91
CA LEU A 20 3.24 -8.95 16.67
C LEU A 20 3.11 -10.41 16.21
N ILE A 21 2.29 -11.22 16.88
CA ILE A 21 2.11 -12.65 16.57
C ILE A 21 1.65 -12.83 15.11
N PHE A 22 0.69 -12.02 14.65
CA PHE A 22 0.19 -12.10 13.27
C PHE A 22 1.15 -11.56 12.21
N ARG A 23 2.31 -10.98 12.60
CA ARG A 23 3.37 -10.53 11.68
C ARG A 23 4.63 -11.37 11.79
N PHE A 24 4.57 -12.50 12.51
CA PHE A 24 5.69 -13.43 12.49
C PHE A 24 5.93 -13.89 11.05
N PRO A 25 7.18 -13.88 10.55
CA PRO A 25 7.48 -14.27 9.17
C PRO A 25 6.95 -15.67 8.85
N VAL A 26 6.13 -15.74 7.79
CA VAL A 26 5.58 -17.01 7.26
C VAL A 26 6.40 -17.50 6.07
N THR A 27 7.23 -16.63 5.47
CA THR A 27 8.14 -16.93 4.36
C THR A 27 9.58 -17.05 4.85
N GLU A 28 10.39 -17.83 4.15
CA GLU A 28 11.80 -18.06 4.48
C GLU A 28 12.71 -16.83 4.25
N SER A 29 12.29 -15.93 3.35
CA SER A 29 13.05 -14.74 2.97
C SER A 29 12.13 -13.53 2.69
N PRO A 30 12.68 -12.30 2.58
CA PRO A 30 11.89 -11.09 2.30
C PRO A 30 11.07 -11.21 1.01
N THR A 31 9.95 -10.49 0.95
CA THR A 31 8.95 -10.62 -0.13
C THR A 31 8.71 -9.32 -0.90
N GLY A 32 8.13 -9.46 -2.10
CA GLY A 32 7.60 -8.35 -2.90
C GLY A 32 8.61 -7.77 -3.91
N SER A 33 8.12 -7.43 -5.10
CA SER A 33 8.95 -6.97 -6.22
C SER A 33 9.68 -5.66 -5.94
N ASP A 34 8.94 -4.62 -5.52
CA ASP A 34 9.49 -3.27 -5.33
C ASP A 34 10.40 -3.17 -4.10
N ASN A 35 10.19 -4.06 -3.12
CA ASN A 35 11.01 -4.14 -1.92
C ASN A 35 12.50 -4.18 -2.26
N PHE A 36 12.89 -5.01 -3.25
CA PHE A 36 14.29 -5.21 -3.62
C PHE A 36 14.93 -3.97 -4.24
N TYR A 37 14.19 -3.21 -5.04
CA TYR A 37 14.65 -1.90 -5.50
C TYR A 37 14.89 -0.96 -4.30
N TYR A 38 13.97 -0.92 -3.32
CA TYR A 38 14.16 -0.08 -2.13
C TYR A 38 15.38 -0.50 -1.29
N ILE A 39 15.74 -1.80 -1.26
CA ILE A 39 16.98 -2.25 -0.62
C ILE A 39 18.20 -1.61 -1.31
N SER A 40 18.24 -1.67 -2.64
CA SER A 40 19.33 -1.09 -3.43
C SER A 40 19.39 0.43 -3.26
N ALA A 41 18.24 1.11 -3.24
CA ALA A 41 18.17 2.55 -2.97
C ALA A 41 18.68 2.91 -1.57
N LEU A 42 18.28 2.18 -0.52
CA LEU A 42 18.80 2.38 0.85
C LEU A 42 20.32 2.19 0.91
N LYS A 43 20.84 1.13 0.29
CA LYS A 43 22.29 0.86 0.20
C LYS A 43 23.02 1.98 -0.52
N SER A 44 22.46 2.48 -1.62
CA SER A 44 23.05 3.58 -2.39
C SER A 44 23.21 4.84 -1.53
N ILE A 45 22.18 5.22 -0.77
CA ILE A 45 22.23 6.38 0.14
C ILE A 45 23.26 6.16 1.26
N LEU A 46 23.31 4.96 1.84
CA LEU A 46 24.26 4.64 2.91
C LEU A 46 25.72 4.64 2.40
N ASN A 47 25.96 4.14 1.19
CA ASN A 47 27.30 4.06 0.61
C ASN A 47 27.82 5.43 0.16
N HIS A 48 26.96 6.27 -0.44
CA HIS A 48 27.37 7.58 -0.95
C HIS A 48 27.22 8.71 0.07
N GLY A 49 26.43 8.52 1.12
CA GLY A 49 26.17 9.54 2.14
C GLY A 49 25.23 10.66 1.68
N GLU A 50 24.71 10.59 0.45
CA GLU A 50 23.78 11.55 -0.13
C GLU A 50 22.74 10.87 -1.05
N ILE A 51 21.68 11.62 -1.38
CA ILE A 51 20.66 11.20 -2.35
C ILE A 51 20.91 11.95 -3.65
N PHE A 52 21.88 11.48 -4.44
CA PHE A 52 22.37 12.19 -5.63
C PHE A 52 21.32 12.36 -6.73
N TRP A 53 20.30 11.49 -6.81
CA TRP A 53 19.21 11.61 -7.79
C TRP A 53 18.11 12.61 -7.38
N ALA A 54 18.17 13.17 -6.17
CA ALA A 54 17.16 14.06 -5.63
C ALA A 54 17.48 15.55 -5.87
N GLU A 55 17.60 15.96 -7.13
CA GLU A 55 18.03 17.32 -7.48
C GLU A 55 16.98 18.41 -7.18
N ASN A 56 15.70 18.06 -7.32
CA ASN A 56 14.58 18.99 -7.08
C ASN A 56 13.84 18.73 -5.77
N LEU A 57 13.22 19.76 -5.19
CA LEU A 57 12.33 19.61 -4.03
C LEU A 57 11.15 18.66 -4.31
N LEU A 58 10.71 18.56 -5.57
CA LEU A 58 9.65 17.63 -5.99
C LEU A 58 10.09 16.16 -6.02
N SER A 59 11.41 15.91 -6.06
CA SER A 59 11.98 14.56 -5.93
C SER A 59 11.65 13.94 -4.57
N PHE A 60 11.56 14.75 -3.51
CA PHE A 60 11.14 14.26 -2.18
C PHE A 60 9.75 13.62 -2.19
N TYR A 61 8.89 14.07 -3.11
CA TYR A 61 7.53 13.56 -3.29
C TYR A 61 7.43 12.52 -4.41
N GLY A 62 8.55 12.18 -5.06
CA GLY A 62 8.58 11.30 -6.23
C GLY A 62 7.82 11.88 -7.43
N LEU A 63 7.73 13.21 -7.56
CA LEU A 63 7.02 13.89 -8.66
C LEU A 63 7.95 14.36 -9.78
N PHE A 64 9.25 14.16 -9.60
CA PHE A 64 10.30 14.48 -10.57
C PHE A 64 10.69 13.19 -11.34
N PRO A 65 11.02 13.26 -12.64
CA PRO A 65 11.35 12.08 -13.42
C PRO A 65 12.53 11.31 -12.85
N GLY A 66 12.44 9.98 -12.86
CA GLY A 66 13.44 9.10 -12.25
C GLY A 66 13.56 9.28 -10.74
N THR A 67 12.45 9.58 -10.04
CA THR A 67 12.46 9.64 -8.57
C THR A 67 11.29 8.91 -7.94
N THR A 68 11.57 8.18 -6.88
CA THR A 68 10.57 7.60 -5.98
C THR A 68 10.40 8.45 -4.70
N PRO A 69 9.23 8.38 -4.01
CA PRO A 69 9.03 9.12 -2.77
C PRO A 69 10.08 8.77 -1.70
N LEU A 70 10.86 9.78 -1.28
CA LEU A 70 12.06 9.58 -0.47
C LEU A 70 11.79 9.43 1.03
N GLY A 71 10.60 9.79 1.51
CA GLY A 71 10.29 9.89 2.94
C GLY A 71 10.53 8.60 3.71
N SER A 72 10.09 7.45 3.18
CA SER A 72 10.37 6.17 3.86
C SER A 72 11.82 5.74 3.69
N LEU A 73 12.47 6.04 2.55
CA LEU A 73 13.88 5.73 2.32
C LEU A 73 14.76 6.46 3.32
N ILE A 74 14.56 7.78 3.49
CA ILE A 74 15.25 8.61 4.48
C ILE A 74 15.01 8.09 5.90
N LEU A 75 13.78 7.69 6.23
CA LEU A 75 13.47 7.10 7.54
C LEU A 75 14.24 5.78 7.74
N GLY A 76 14.32 4.95 6.70
CA GLY A 76 15.04 3.68 6.73
C GLY A 76 16.54 3.87 6.92
N THR A 77 17.17 4.71 6.09
CA THR A 77 18.61 5.01 6.18
C THR A 77 18.97 5.61 7.52
N THR A 78 18.18 6.55 8.02
CA THR A 78 18.43 7.19 9.33
C THR A 78 18.39 6.16 10.45
N ILE A 79 17.42 5.23 10.44
CA ILE A 79 17.35 4.19 11.47
C ILE A 79 18.54 3.25 11.36
N ILE A 80 18.89 2.80 10.15
CA ILE A 80 20.02 1.92 9.90
C ILE A 80 21.32 2.55 10.40
N GLU A 81 21.58 3.81 10.03
CA GLU A 81 22.77 4.56 10.39
C GLU A 81 22.88 4.78 11.91
N VAL A 82 21.78 5.18 12.56
CA VAL A 82 21.78 5.44 14.01
C VAL A 82 21.90 4.15 14.84
N THR A 83 21.38 3.04 14.34
CA THR A 83 21.35 1.76 15.08
C THR A 83 22.50 0.81 14.73
N GLY A 84 23.18 1.02 13.60
CA GLY A 84 24.15 0.09 13.03
C GLY A 84 23.52 -1.24 12.55
N LEU A 85 22.20 -1.29 12.36
CA LEU A 85 21.51 -2.49 11.92
C LEU A 85 21.77 -2.77 10.43
N PRO A 86 22.05 -4.03 10.03
CA PRO A 86 22.11 -4.38 8.61
C PRO A 86 20.80 -4.06 7.89
N VAL A 87 20.88 -3.56 6.65
CA VAL A 87 19.72 -3.20 5.81
C VAL A 87 18.69 -4.35 5.76
N HIS A 88 19.16 -5.59 5.60
CA HIS A 88 18.29 -6.78 5.54
C HIS A 88 17.50 -7.04 6.83
N ASN A 89 18.07 -6.74 8.00
CA ASN A 89 17.40 -6.89 9.29
C ASN A 89 16.36 -5.78 9.51
N TYR A 90 16.64 -4.57 9.00
CA TYR A 90 15.74 -3.45 9.12
C TYR A 90 14.37 -3.70 8.47
N HIS A 91 14.28 -4.45 7.35
CA HIS A 91 12.99 -4.71 6.70
C HIS A 91 11.99 -5.43 7.61
N LEU A 92 12.46 -6.36 8.43
CA LEU A 92 11.63 -7.05 9.41
C LEU A 92 11.14 -6.06 10.46
N ILE A 93 12.05 -5.25 11.01
CA ILE A 93 11.75 -4.26 12.04
C ILE A 93 10.78 -3.19 11.50
N HIS A 94 10.95 -2.77 10.25
CA HIS A 94 10.12 -1.79 9.57
C HIS A 94 8.65 -2.24 9.50
N SER A 95 8.40 -3.45 8.96
CA SER A 95 7.04 -4.01 8.85
C SER A 95 6.36 -4.18 10.21
N ILE A 96 7.10 -4.68 11.21
CA ILE A 96 6.58 -4.86 12.58
C ILE A 96 6.26 -3.51 13.23
N SER A 97 7.16 -2.54 13.14
CA SER A 97 7.02 -1.22 13.77
C SER A 97 5.84 -0.46 13.19
N LEU A 98 5.70 -0.43 11.86
CA LEU A 98 4.57 0.21 11.18
C LEU A 98 3.24 -0.52 11.49
N SER A 99 3.24 -1.83 11.68
CA SER A 99 2.06 -2.58 12.11
C SER A 99 1.57 -2.17 13.50
N LEU A 100 2.49 -1.95 14.44
CA LEU A 100 2.15 -1.43 15.76
C LEU A 100 1.65 0.01 15.69
N ILE A 101 2.37 0.88 14.97
CA ILE A 101 1.99 2.30 14.77
C ILE A 101 0.59 2.40 14.18
N SER A 102 0.31 1.66 13.12
CA SER A 102 -0.99 1.64 12.43
C SER A 102 -2.10 1.11 13.32
N THR A 103 -1.89 0.00 14.04
CA THR A 103 -2.90 -0.61 14.90
C THR A 103 -3.27 0.31 16.07
N PHE A 104 -2.29 0.92 16.73
CA PHE A 104 -2.54 1.88 17.80
C PHE A 104 -3.07 3.22 17.26
N GLY A 105 -2.65 3.65 16.07
CA GLY A 105 -3.26 4.78 15.37
C GLY A 105 -4.74 4.55 15.11
N PHE A 106 -5.12 3.36 14.65
CA PHE A 106 -6.52 2.98 14.45
C PHE A 106 -7.29 2.89 15.78
N PHE A 107 -6.62 2.49 16.87
CA PHE A 107 -7.20 2.53 18.22
C PHE A 107 -7.51 3.96 18.70
N LEU A 108 -6.67 4.93 18.34
CA LEU A 108 -6.93 6.34 18.62
C LEU A 108 -8.07 6.86 17.75
N LEU A 109 -8.04 6.57 16.44
CA LEU A 109 -9.06 6.97 15.49
C LEU A 109 -10.45 6.43 15.85
N SER A 110 -10.57 5.14 16.19
CA SER A 110 -11.84 4.55 16.63
C SER A 110 -12.41 5.24 17.88
N GLY A 111 -11.59 5.91 18.67
CA GLY A 111 -12.03 6.74 19.80
C GLY A 111 -12.80 8.01 19.40
N GLU A 112 -12.71 8.44 18.14
CA GLU A 112 -13.54 9.52 17.57
C GLU A 112 -14.87 9.00 17.00
N LEU A 113 -15.01 7.68 16.85
CA LEU A 113 -16.20 7.00 16.34
C LEU A 113 -17.07 6.45 17.46
N THR A 114 -16.45 5.90 18.51
CA THR A 114 -17.14 5.34 19.68
C THR A 114 -16.43 5.65 20.98
N THR A 115 -17.21 5.77 22.06
CA THR A 115 -16.69 5.95 23.42
C THR A 115 -16.41 4.61 24.12
N ASN A 116 -16.91 3.49 23.58
CA ASN A 116 -16.80 2.18 24.16
C ASN A 116 -15.38 1.60 23.95
N TYR A 117 -14.67 1.33 25.05
CA TYR A 117 -13.32 0.78 24.99
C TYR A 117 -13.25 -0.57 24.27
N LYS A 118 -14.25 -1.45 24.47
CA LYS A 118 -14.26 -2.79 23.85
C LYS A 118 -14.35 -2.70 22.34
N SER A 119 -15.22 -1.81 21.85
CA SER A 119 -15.47 -1.58 20.42
C SER A 119 -14.26 -0.98 19.74
N ARG A 120 -13.57 -0.03 20.40
CA ARG A 120 -12.28 0.49 19.94
C ARG A 120 -11.22 -0.60 19.83
N TRP A 121 -11.08 -1.39 20.88
CA TRP A 121 -10.09 -2.47 20.94
C TRP A 121 -10.35 -3.51 19.84
N PHE A 122 -11.60 -3.93 19.69
CA PHE A 122 -11.99 -4.92 18.68
C PHE A 122 -11.84 -4.36 17.26
N SER A 123 -12.20 -3.11 17.01
CA SER A 123 -12.03 -2.47 15.70
C SER A 123 -10.56 -2.36 15.30
N SER A 124 -9.66 -2.09 16.26
CA SER A 124 -8.22 -2.12 16.01
C SER A 124 -7.71 -3.52 15.71
N LEU A 125 -8.20 -4.54 16.42
CA LEU A 125 -7.85 -5.93 16.11
C LEU A 125 -8.36 -6.31 14.71
N ALA A 126 -9.59 -5.92 14.36
CA ALA A 126 -10.18 -6.14 13.04
C ALA A 126 -9.34 -5.51 11.92
N PHE A 127 -8.94 -4.24 12.11
CA PHE A 127 -8.03 -3.56 11.20
C PHE A 127 -6.71 -4.30 11.04
N SER A 128 -6.14 -4.76 12.16
CA SER A 128 -4.90 -5.53 12.19
C SER A 128 -5.04 -6.91 11.52
N LEU A 129 -6.22 -7.51 11.52
CA LEU A 129 -6.45 -8.86 10.96
C LEU A 129 -7.01 -8.86 9.54
N ALA A 130 -7.41 -7.71 9.01
CA ALA A 130 -7.98 -7.63 7.67
C ALA A 130 -6.97 -8.16 6.63
N PRO A 131 -7.36 -9.10 5.75
CA PRO A 131 -6.45 -9.79 4.83
C PRO A 131 -5.57 -8.82 4.03
N ARG A 132 -6.16 -7.75 3.50
CA ARG A 132 -5.42 -6.75 2.73
C ARG A 132 -4.36 -6.04 3.58
N PHE A 133 -4.55 -5.83 4.87
CA PHE A 133 -3.52 -5.23 5.75
C PHE A 133 -2.44 -6.23 6.15
N LEU A 134 -2.79 -7.51 6.34
CA LEU A 134 -1.81 -8.55 6.62
C LEU A 134 -0.83 -8.73 5.48
N THR A 135 -1.30 -8.70 4.23
CA THR A 135 -0.39 -8.77 3.09
C THR A 135 0.69 -7.67 3.18
N PHE A 136 0.34 -6.39 3.34
CA PHE A 136 1.32 -5.28 3.40
C PHE A 136 2.22 -5.27 4.62
N SER A 137 1.80 -5.92 5.70
CA SER A 137 2.57 -6.02 6.94
C SER A 137 3.44 -7.27 7.03
N MET A 138 3.55 -8.05 5.95
CA MET A 138 4.53 -9.13 5.85
C MET A 138 5.98 -8.61 5.88
N TRP A 139 6.94 -9.53 5.94
CA TRP A 139 8.37 -9.25 5.93
C TRP A 139 8.83 -8.58 4.61
N ARG A 140 8.66 -7.26 4.55
CA ARG A 140 9.05 -6.39 3.43
C ARG A 140 9.12 -4.92 3.83
N PHE A 141 9.96 -4.16 3.12
CA PHE A 141 9.97 -2.71 3.14
C PHE A 141 9.03 -2.19 2.05
N SER A 142 8.04 -1.37 2.44
CA SER A 142 6.97 -0.94 1.55
C SER A 142 6.62 0.52 1.81
N LEU A 143 6.92 1.38 0.84
CA LEU A 143 6.55 2.79 0.85
C LEU A 143 5.04 2.98 1.07
N ARG A 144 4.25 2.14 0.41
CA ARG A 144 2.79 2.13 0.52
C ARG A 144 2.32 1.87 1.94
N PHE A 145 2.99 0.94 2.63
CA PHE A 145 2.62 0.58 4.00
C PHE A 145 2.96 1.70 4.98
N SER A 146 4.07 2.43 4.78
CA SER A 146 4.41 3.62 5.57
C SER A 146 3.29 4.66 5.54
N LEU A 147 2.74 4.97 4.36
CA LEU A 147 1.62 5.89 4.24
C LEU A 147 0.37 5.38 4.96
N ILE A 148 -0.01 4.13 4.71
CA ILE A 148 -1.21 3.53 5.31
C ILE A 148 -1.08 3.41 6.83
N ALA A 149 0.12 3.22 7.35
CA ALA A 149 0.36 3.15 8.77
C ALA A 149 0.19 4.50 9.50
N LEU A 150 0.46 5.60 8.80
CA LEU A 150 0.30 6.96 9.32
C LEU A 150 -1.10 7.54 9.06
N LEU A 151 -1.84 7.00 8.09
CA LEU A 151 -3.19 7.45 7.73
C LEU A 151 -4.19 7.49 8.92
N PRO A 152 -4.23 6.51 9.85
CA PRO A 152 -5.10 6.59 11.02
C PRO A 152 -4.88 7.86 11.85
N PHE A 153 -3.62 8.31 12.00
CA PHE A 153 -3.29 9.52 12.76
C PHE A 153 -3.73 10.78 12.03
N PHE A 154 -3.54 10.83 10.70
CA PHE A 154 -4.01 11.95 9.89
C PHE A 154 -5.53 12.12 9.98
N VAL A 155 -6.28 11.03 9.79
CA VAL A 155 -7.75 11.06 9.89
C VAL A 155 -8.19 11.36 11.32
N TRP A 156 -7.48 10.83 12.32
CA TRP A 156 -7.73 11.15 13.73
C TRP A 156 -7.56 12.65 13.99
N LEU A 157 -6.48 13.27 13.49
CA LEU A 157 -6.25 14.72 13.63
C LEU A 157 -7.36 15.54 12.99
N LEU A 158 -7.83 15.17 11.78
CA LEU A 158 -8.96 15.82 11.12
C LEU A 158 -10.22 15.79 11.97
N LEU A 159 -10.64 14.61 12.42
CA LEU A 159 -11.84 14.46 13.24
C LEU A 159 -11.70 15.16 14.60
N ARG A 160 -10.50 15.11 15.19
CA ARG A 160 -10.19 15.74 16.48
C ARG A 160 -10.33 17.26 16.45
N LEU A 161 -10.10 17.92 15.31
CA LEU A 161 -10.27 19.36 15.16
C LEU A 161 -11.72 19.82 15.42
N VAL A 162 -12.70 19.00 15.03
CA VAL A 162 -14.13 19.31 15.18
C VAL A 162 -14.66 18.86 16.54
N ASN A 163 -13.96 17.94 17.23
CA ASN A 163 -14.42 17.37 18.49
C ASN A 163 -14.30 18.36 19.67
N LYS A 164 -15.45 18.93 20.06
CA LYS A 164 -15.59 19.89 21.17
C LYS A 164 -15.07 19.38 22.52
N LYS A 165 -15.04 18.07 22.76
CA LYS A 165 -14.69 17.49 24.08
C LYS A 165 -13.17 17.48 24.34
N TYR A 166 -12.35 17.40 23.28
CA TYR A 166 -10.91 17.18 23.41
C TYR A 166 -10.03 18.07 22.52
N GLY A 167 -10.61 18.90 21.64
CA GLY A 167 -9.92 19.93 20.86
C GLY A 167 -9.45 21.12 21.69
N ARG A 168 -8.80 20.88 22.84
CA ARG A 168 -8.37 21.95 23.77
C ARG A 168 -7.31 22.88 23.18
N ASN A 169 -6.61 22.48 22.11
CA ASN A 169 -5.54 23.24 21.45
C ASN A 169 -5.64 23.14 19.91
N PRO A 170 -6.61 23.81 19.27
CA PRO A 170 -6.85 23.69 17.82
C PRO A 170 -5.62 24.12 17.00
N LYS A 171 -4.85 25.11 17.45
CA LYS A 171 -3.61 25.55 16.79
C LYS A 171 -2.55 24.44 16.70
N LYS A 172 -2.38 23.65 17.77
CA LYS A 172 -1.41 22.53 17.79
C LYS A 172 -1.86 21.39 16.87
N LEU A 173 -3.15 21.08 16.88
CA LEU A 173 -3.73 20.07 15.99
C LEU A 173 -3.63 20.49 14.52
N LEU A 174 -3.86 21.77 14.22
CA LEU A 174 -3.71 22.32 12.88
C LEU A 174 -2.25 22.28 12.40
N LEU A 175 -1.29 22.65 13.27
CA LEU A 175 0.13 22.54 12.95
C LEU A 175 0.53 21.09 12.65
N LEU A 176 0.11 20.15 13.51
CA LEU A 176 0.35 18.73 13.27
C LEU A 176 -0.30 18.25 11.97
N LEU A 177 -1.52 18.69 11.67
CA LEU A 177 -2.19 18.35 10.42
C LEU A 177 -1.40 18.86 9.20
N ILE A 178 -0.91 20.11 9.23
CA ILE A 178 -0.06 20.67 8.16
C ILE A 178 1.20 19.83 8.00
N ILE A 179 1.85 19.44 9.10
CA ILE A 179 3.03 18.57 9.06
C ILE A 179 2.69 17.22 8.40
N PHE A 180 1.58 16.58 8.78
CA PHE A 180 1.17 15.32 8.15
C PHE A 180 0.81 15.48 6.67
N THR A 181 0.16 16.58 6.27
CA THR A 181 -0.15 16.87 4.86
C THR A 181 1.13 17.02 4.02
N LEU A 182 2.22 17.51 4.62
CA LEU A 182 3.53 17.59 3.96
C LEU A 182 4.28 16.26 3.99
N ILE A 183 4.19 15.48 5.06
CA ILE A 183 4.96 14.22 5.20
C ILE A 183 4.34 13.06 4.40
N LEU A 184 3.01 12.92 4.38
CA LEU A 184 2.38 11.75 3.77
C LEU A 184 2.72 11.58 2.27
N PRO A 185 2.75 12.65 1.45
CA PRO A 185 3.17 12.53 0.05
C PRO A 185 4.63 12.14 -0.14
N SER A 186 5.52 12.44 0.81
CA SER A 186 6.90 11.96 0.73
C SER A 186 7.02 10.48 1.09
N MET A 187 6.05 9.91 1.82
CA MET A 187 6.03 8.48 2.12
C MET A 187 5.61 7.63 0.93
N HIS A 188 4.58 8.07 0.18
CA HIS A 188 4.08 7.38 -1.01
C HIS A 188 3.18 8.29 -1.86
N ARG A 189 3.21 8.13 -3.20
CA ARG A 189 2.41 8.94 -4.16
C ARG A 189 0.90 8.84 -3.96
N MET A 190 0.40 7.77 -3.34
CA MET A 190 -1.02 7.66 -2.97
C MET A 190 -1.53 8.84 -2.11
N ALA A 191 -0.65 9.58 -1.44
CA ALA A 191 -1.07 10.76 -0.70
C ALA A 191 -1.58 11.89 -1.62
N LEU A 192 -1.36 11.81 -2.94
CA LEU A 192 -2.00 12.72 -3.90
C LEU A 192 -3.54 12.59 -3.88
N LEU A 193 -4.09 11.56 -3.24
CA LEU A 193 -5.52 11.40 -2.97
C LEU A 193 -5.99 12.12 -1.69
N LEU A 194 -5.07 12.67 -0.87
CA LEU A 194 -5.41 13.43 0.33
C LEU A 194 -6.34 14.63 0.07
N PRO A 195 -6.23 15.38 -1.05
CA PRO A 195 -7.21 16.42 -1.38
C PRO A 195 -8.65 15.90 -1.41
N GLY A 196 -8.89 14.67 -1.87
CA GLY A 196 -10.22 14.03 -1.82
C GLY A 196 -10.69 13.77 -0.40
N ILE A 197 -9.79 13.32 0.49
CA ILE A 197 -10.09 13.15 1.92
C ILE A 197 -10.40 14.51 2.55
N LEU A 198 -9.61 15.55 2.28
CA LEU A 198 -9.86 16.91 2.77
C LEU A 198 -11.18 17.49 2.23
N LEU A 199 -11.49 17.25 0.95
CA LEU A 199 -12.75 17.63 0.34
C LEU A 199 -13.93 16.98 1.07
N SER A 200 -13.85 15.68 1.34
CA SER A 200 -14.88 14.98 2.12
C SER A 200 -15.00 15.55 3.53
N PHE A 201 -13.91 15.96 4.18
CA PHE A 201 -13.95 16.63 5.47
C PHE A 201 -14.72 17.95 5.42
N PHE A 202 -14.40 18.84 4.46
CA PHE A 202 -15.08 20.13 4.34
C PHE A 202 -16.57 19.99 3.99
N ILE A 203 -16.92 19.14 3.03
CA ILE A 203 -18.32 18.88 2.68
C ILE A 203 -19.08 18.30 3.89
N SER A 204 -18.45 17.42 4.66
CA SER A 204 -19.05 16.87 5.88
C SER A 204 -19.35 17.92 6.93
N ILE A 205 -18.57 19.01 7.01
CA ILE A 205 -18.86 20.13 7.92
C ILE A 205 -20.17 20.79 7.49
N PHE A 206 -20.36 21.07 6.21
CA PHE A 206 -21.59 21.68 5.70
C PHE A 206 -22.81 20.77 5.91
N LEU A 207 -22.67 19.47 5.61
CA LEU A 207 -23.74 18.48 5.83
C LEU A 207 -24.08 18.35 7.32
N TRP A 208 -23.08 18.28 8.20
CA TRP A 208 -23.29 18.22 9.63
C TRP A 208 -23.96 19.49 10.19
N GLN A 209 -23.56 20.68 9.71
CA GLN A 209 -24.22 21.93 10.06
C GLN A 209 -25.67 21.98 9.59
N TRP A 210 -25.96 21.48 8.39
CA TRP A 210 -27.33 21.35 7.90
C TRP A 210 -28.17 20.45 8.81
N GLN A 211 -27.64 19.28 9.20
CA GLN A 211 -28.32 18.38 10.13
C GLN A 211 -28.62 19.04 11.48
N GLU A 212 -27.64 19.70 12.10
CA GLU A 212 -27.80 20.24 13.45
C GLU A 212 -28.71 21.49 13.51
N ASN A 213 -28.79 22.24 12.40
CA ASN A 213 -29.65 23.42 12.27
C ASN A 213 -31.07 23.09 11.77
N ALA A 214 -31.33 21.86 11.31
CA ALA A 214 -32.65 21.45 10.87
C ALA A 214 -33.64 21.33 12.04
N LEU A 215 -34.91 21.66 11.78
CA LEU A 215 -36.01 21.49 12.74
C LEU A 215 -36.16 20.01 13.17
N ASN A 216 -36.01 19.09 12.21
CA ASN A 216 -35.98 17.66 12.47
C ASN A 216 -34.62 17.09 12.04
N ARG A 217 -33.75 16.88 13.02
CA ARG A 217 -32.36 16.43 12.82
C ARG A 217 -32.27 15.01 12.25
N GLU A 218 -33.16 14.11 12.67
CA GLU A 218 -33.18 12.73 12.19
C GLU A 218 -33.60 12.66 10.72
N ARG A 219 -34.61 13.44 10.34
CA ARG A 219 -35.02 13.56 8.93
C ARG A 219 -33.89 14.14 8.09
N ALA A 220 -33.22 15.18 8.58
CA ALA A 220 -32.10 15.80 7.88
C ALA A 220 -30.92 14.84 7.70
N GLY A 221 -30.56 14.05 8.72
CA GLY A 221 -29.48 13.07 8.57
C GLY A 221 -29.83 11.93 7.61
N ARG A 222 -31.10 11.47 7.57
CA ARG A 222 -31.56 10.56 6.51
C ARG A 222 -31.47 11.18 5.11
N GLN A 223 -31.82 12.45 4.95
CA GLN A 223 -31.66 13.17 3.68
C GLN A 223 -30.20 13.31 3.27
N ILE A 224 -29.31 13.57 4.22
CA ILE A 224 -27.85 13.59 3.99
C ILE A 224 -27.37 12.23 3.49
N PHE A 225 -27.82 11.12 4.08
CA PHE A 225 -27.47 9.80 3.55
C PHE A 225 -27.98 9.55 2.15
N THR A 226 -29.23 9.90 1.87
CA THR A 226 -29.77 9.79 0.50
C THR A 226 -28.92 10.59 -0.49
N LEU A 227 -28.49 11.80 -0.11
CA LEU A 227 -27.60 12.62 -0.93
C LEU A 227 -26.24 11.95 -1.15
N ILE A 228 -25.61 11.43 -0.09
CA ILE A 228 -24.31 10.74 -0.19
C ILE A 228 -24.43 9.47 -1.05
N LEU A 229 -25.51 8.70 -0.89
CA LEU A 229 -25.79 7.51 -1.70
C LEU A 229 -25.96 7.87 -3.18
N PHE A 230 -26.74 8.93 -3.46
CA PHE A 230 -26.95 9.41 -4.82
C PHE A 230 -25.64 9.89 -5.45
N LEU A 231 -24.84 10.67 -4.72
CA LEU A 231 -23.52 11.12 -5.15
C LEU A 231 -22.59 9.95 -5.45
N GLY A 232 -22.49 8.98 -4.54
CA GLY A 232 -21.65 7.80 -4.73
C GLY A 232 -22.09 6.95 -5.93
N SER A 233 -23.40 6.75 -6.09
CA SER A 233 -23.96 6.01 -7.24
C SER A 233 -23.69 6.72 -8.57
N TYR A 234 -23.79 8.06 -8.57
CA TYR A 234 -23.50 8.87 -9.75
C TYR A 234 -22.00 8.84 -10.10
N LEU A 235 -21.11 8.95 -9.11
CA LEU A 235 -19.66 8.88 -9.34
C LEU A 235 -19.23 7.50 -9.83
N PHE A 236 -19.80 6.43 -9.27
CA PHE A 236 -19.60 5.08 -9.77
C PHE A 236 -20.09 4.92 -11.22
N TYR A 237 -21.25 5.50 -11.55
CA TYR A 237 -21.78 5.48 -12.91
C TYR A 237 -20.86 6.23 -13.90
N LEU A 238 -20.32 7.39 -13.50
CA LEU A 238 -19.33 8.11 -14.33
C LEU A 238 -18.07 7.28 -14.56
N GLN A 239 -17.57 6.63 -13.52
CA GLN A 239 -16.43 5.74 -13.63
C GLN A 239 -16.72 4.55 -14.54
N TYR A 240 -17.91 3.94 -14.45
CA TYR A 240 -18.34 2.86 -15.34
C TYR A 240 -18.41 3.29 -16.81
N LEU A 241 -18.65 4.57 -17.07
CA LEU A 241 -18.61 5.19 -18.41
C LEU A 241 -17.20 5.67 -18.81
N ASP A 242 -16.15 5.20 -18.14
CA ASP A 242 -14.75 5.55 -18.38
C ASP A 242 -14.42 7.06 -18.24
N PHE A 243 -15.22 7.82 -17.46
CA PHE A 243 -14.86 9.19 -17.06
C PHE A 243 -13.87 9.23 -15.89
N SER A 244 -13.38 8.07 -15.46
CA SER A 244 -12.31 7.93 -14.48
C SER A 244 -11.01 7.57 -15.21
N PRO A 245 -9.87 8.12 -14.77
CA PRO A 245 -8.57 7.83 -15.39
C PRO A 245 -8.14 6.38 -15.24
N TYR A 246 -8.73 5.68 -14.26
CA TYR A 246 -8.59 4.26 -14.09
C TYR A 246 -9.82 3.60 -14.69
N SER A 247 -9.80 3.29 -15.98
CA SER A 247 -10.87 2.48 -16.56
C SER A 247 -10.80 1.07 -15.98
N PRO A 248 -11.94 0.41 -15.69
CA PRO A 248 -11.92 -1.00 -15.39
C PRO A 248 -11.42 -1.76 -16.62
N GLY A 249 -10.25 -2.38 -16.54
CA GLY A 249 -9.83 -3.31 -17.58
C GLY A 249 -10.88 -4.43 -17.76
N ASP A 250 -11.14 -4.83 -18.99
CA ASP A 250 -12.13 -5.89 -19.32
C ASP A 250 -11.89 -7.20 -18.55
N GLU A 251 -10.63 -7.51 -18.23
CA GLU A 251 -10.23 -8.67 -17.44
C GLU A 251 -10.55 -8.53 -15.94
N LEU A 252 -10.66 -7.31 -15.43
CA LEU A 252 -10.67 -7.03 -13.98
C LEU A 252 -12.03 -7.27 -13.33
N ILE A 253 -13.09 -7.03 -14.09
CA ILE A 253 -14.48 -7.25 -13.69
C ILE A 253 -14.91 -8.67 -14.10
N GLY A 254 -14.36 -9.24 -15.16
CA GLY A 254 -14.71 -10.60 -15.63
C GLY A 254 -14.03 -11.78 -14.94
N VAL A 255 -13.42 -11.61 -13.75
CA VAL A 255 -12.63 -12.71 -13.12
C VAL A 255 -13.28 -13.30 -11.88
N TYR A 256 -14.15 -12.58 -11.17
CA TYR A 256 -14.67 -13.10 -9.90
C TYR A 256 -15.88 -14.01 -10.07
N TYR A 257 -16.96 -13.56 -10.71
CA TYR A 257 -18.20 -14.37 -10.79
C TYR A 257 -19.08 -14.09 -12.02
N LEU A 258 -19.18 -12.83 -12.48
CA LEU A 258 -20.10 -12.45 -13.56
C LEU A 258 -19.34 -11.73 -14.68
N ASN A 259 -19.43 -12.25 -15.91
CA ASN A 259 -18.62 -11.80 -17.06
C ASN A 259 -19.45 -11.05 -18.12
N ASP A 260 -20.68 -10.66 -17.79
CA ASP A 260 -21.61 -10.10 -18.77
C ASP A 260 -21.33 -8.63 -19.12
N GLY A 261 -20.29 -8.01 -18.53
CA GLY A 261 -19.89 -6.61 -18.77
C GLY A 261 -20.91 -5.55 -18.32
N THR A 262 -22.00 -5.97 -17.68
CA THR A 262 -23.07 -5.07 -17.21
C THR A 262 -22.67 -4.32 -15.95
N ILE A 263 -23.23 -3.13 -15.73
CA ILE A 263 -23.04 -2.37 -14.49
C ILE A 263 -23.34 -3.18 -13.21
N LEU A 264 -24.32 -4.08 -13.26
CA LEU A 264 -24.66 -4.97 -12.14
C LEU A 264 -23.55 -5.99 -11.89
N SER A 265 -22.97 -6.58 -12.95
CA SER A 265 -21.82 -7.48 -12.80
C SER A 265 -20.64 -6.75 -12.17
N SER A 266 -20.35 -5.51 -12.60
CA SER A 266 -19.32 -4.65 -12.03
C SER A 266 -19.51 -4.40 -10.53
N ILE A 267 -20.73 -4.07 -10.11
CA ILE A 267 -21.06 -3.86 -8.69
C ILE A 267 -20.82 -5.14 -7.88
N VAL A 268 -21.33 -6.28 -8.37
CA VAL A 268 -21.21 -7.56 -7.67
C VAL A 268 -19.74 -7.97 -7.52
N ASN A 269 -18.95 -7.89 -8.60
CA ASN A 269 -17.54 -8.26 -8.58
C ASN A 269 -16.73 -7.34 -7.65
N LEU A 270 -17.03 -6.03 -7.62
CA LEU A 270 -16.41 -5.11 -6.66
C LEU A 270 -16.79 -5.43 -5.21
N VAL A 271 -18.06 -5.74 -4.94
CA VAL A 271 -18.51 -6.14 -3.60
C VAL A 271 -17.73 -7.37 -3.12
N PHE A 272 -17.61 -8.40 -3.96
CA PHE A 272 -16.82 -9.59 -3.63
C PHE A 272 -15.33 -9.28 -3.43
N TYR A 273 -14.76 -8.44 -4.28
CA TYR A 273 -13.37 -8.03 -4.17
C TYR A 273 -13.08 -7.34 -2.82
N TYR A 274 -13.92 -6.39 -2.41
CA TYR A 274 -13.76 -5.72 -1.12
C TYR A 274 -14.10 -6.64 0.07
N LEU A 275 -15.03 -7.57 -0.10
CA LEU A 275 -15.33 -8.60 0.90
C LEU A 275 -14.09 -9.48 1.17
N ILE A 276 -13.37 -9.89 0.13
CA ILE A 276 -12.12 -10.67 0.28
C ILE A 276 -11.03 -9.82 0.97
N ASN A 277 -10.92 -8.54 0.63
CA ASN A 277 -9.90 -7.65 1.21
C ASN A 277 -10.12 -7.32 2.70
N VAL A 278 -11.37 -7.25 3.15
CA VAL A 278 -11.74 -7.01 4.55
C VAL A 278 -11.88 -8.32 5.34
N GLY A 279 -12.30 -9.40 4.68
CA GLY A 279 -12.60 -10.69 5.28
C GLY A 279 -13.96 -10.72 6.01
N PRO A 280 -14.19 -11.76 6.84
CA PRO A 280 -15.47 -11.98 7.52
C PRO A 280 -15.96 -10.83 8.40
N ILE A 281 -15.05 -9.97 8.87
CA ILE A 281 -15.37 -8.78 9.68
C ILE A 281 -16.18 -7.74 8.90
N MET A 282 -16.19 -7.81 7.57
CA MET A 282 -17.04 -6.99 6.71
C MET A 282 -18.52 -7.00 7.17
N PHE A 283 -18.98 -8.12 7.72
CA PHE A 283 -20.31 -8.26 8.31
C PHE A 283 -20.61 -7.18 9.38
N LEU A 284 -19.64 -6.89 10.26
CA LEU A 284 -19.81 -5.85 11.28
C LEU A 284 -19.81 -4.45 10.66
N SER A 285 -18.96 -4.20 9.66
CA SER A 285 -18.99 -2.94 8.92
C SER A 285 -20.34 -2.71 8.24
N LEU A 286 -20.93 -3.73 7.61
CA LEU A 286 -22.26 -3.64 7.00
C LEU A 286 -23.35 -3.32 8.03
N ILE A 287 -23.34 -3.98 9.19
CA ILE A 287 -24.28 -3.68 10.28
C ILE A 287 -24.06 -2.24 10.80
N GLY A 288 -22.81 -1.81 10.96
CA GLY A 288 -22.47 -0.46 11.36
C GLY A 288 -22.98 0.61 10.39
N LEU A 289 -22.92 0.34 9.08
CA LEU A 289 -23.49 1.21 8.05
C LEU A 289 -25.02 1.28 8.19
N VAL A 290 -25.70 0.13 8.28
CA VAL A 290 -27.16 0.05 8.42
C VAL A 290 -27.65 0.72 9.70
N PHE A 291 -26.93 0.53 10.81
CA PHE A 291 -27.24 1.13 12.11
C PHE A 291 -27.34 2.65 12.00
N TRP A 292 -26.34 3.31 11.41
CA TRP A 292 -26.36 4.77 11.29
C TRP A 292 -27.43 5.28 10.32
N ILE A 293 -27.70 4.54 9.24
CA ILE A 293 -28.79 4.87 8.31
C ILE A 293 -30.15 4.86 9.04
N GLN A 294 -30.36 3.92 9.96
CA GLN A 294 -31.60 3.80 10.73
C GLN A 294 -31.72 4.86 11.82
N GLU A 295 -30.66 5.13 12.57
CA GLU A 295 -30.64 6.10 13.66
C GLU A 295 -31.02 7.52 13.19
N GLY A 296 -30.66 7.86 11.94
CA GLY A 296 -31.06 9.11 11.29
C GLY A 296 -30.36 10.36 11.81
N ARG A 297 -29.88 10.40 13.05
CA ARG A 297 -28.99 11.46 13.56
C ARG A 297 -27.54 11.00 13.55
N VAL A 298 -26.80 11.43 12.54
CA VAL A 298 -25.46 10.91 12.25
C VAL A 298 -24.38 11.79 12.89
N PRO A 299 -23.39 11.21 13.59
CA PRO A 299 -22.23 11.95 14.05
C PRO A 299 -21.39 12.42 12.86
N PHE A 300 -20.74 13.58 13.02
CA PHE A 300 -19.83 14.14 12.02
C PHE A 300 -18.82 13.12 11.48
N SER A 301 -18.24 12.30 12.36
CA SER A 301 -17.21 11.31 12.01
C SER A 301 -17.72 10.22 11.05
N TYR A 302 -18.99 9.84 11.16
CA TYR A 302 -19.60 8.89 10.21
C TYR A 302 -20.03 9.59 8.93
N ILE A 303 -20.60 10.81 8.97
CA ILE A 303 -20.88 11.59 7.75
C ILE A 303 -19.60 11.70 6.90
N PHE A 304 -18.48 12.04 7.54
CA PHE A 304 -17.16 12.05 6.93
C PHE A 304 -16.79 10.70 6.31
N SER A 305 -16.86 9.61 7.08
CA SER A 305 -16.48 8.28 6.61
C SER A 305 -17.35 7.82 5.42
N PHE A 306 -18.66 8.07 5.45
CA PHE A 306 -19.58 7.76 4.36
C PHE A 306 -19.26 8.59 3.11
N LEU A 307 -19.00 9.88 3.27
CA LEU A 307 -18.68 10.75 2.15
C LEU A 307 -17.32 10.41 1.51
N THR A 308 -16.31 10.05 2.31
CA THR A 308 -15.03 9.60 1.76
C THR A 308 -15.20 8.33 0.94
N LEU A 309 -16.00 7.36 1.41
CA LEU A 309 -16.33 6.16 0.63
C LEU A 309 -17.06 6.51 -0.66
N ALA A 310 -18.05 7.42 -0.61
CA ALA A 310 -18.81 7.85 -1.79
C ALA A 310 -17.94 8.54 -2.84
N LEU A 311 -17.01 9.42 -2.43
CA LEU A 311 -16.05 10.04 -3.36
C LEU A 311 -15.06 9.02 -3.93
N GLY A 312 -14.63 8.04 -3.12
CA GLY A 312 -13.72 6.98 -3.54
C GLY A 312 -14.30 6.06 -4.62
N LEU A 313 -15.64 5.99 -4.75
CA LEU A 313 -16.29 5.26 -5.84
C LEU A 313 -15.97 5.80 -7.23
N PHE A 314 -15.47 7.03 -7.36
CA PHE A 314 -15.05 7.55 -8.66
C PHE A 314 -13.77 6.89 -9.20
N VAL A 315 -12.94 6.32 -8.33
CA VAL A 315 -11.63 5.73 -8.70
C VAL A 315 -11.50 4.27 -8.25
N VAL A 316 -12.60 3.61 -7.87
CA VAL A 316 -12.61 2.28 -7.22
C VAL A 316 -12.03 1.14 -8.07
N SER A 317 -11.85 1.36 -9.38
CA SER A 317 -11.30 0.45 -10.39
C SER A 317 -9.78 0.35 -10.34
N ASP A 318 -9.09 1.34 -9.76
CA ASP A 318 -7.65 1.23 -9.51
C ASP A 318 -7.41 0.22 -8.39
N LEU A 319 -7.19 -1.04 -8.77
CA LEU A 319 -6.94 -2.11 -7.82
C LEU A 319 -5.52 -2.13 -7.25
N ILE A 320 -4.63 -1.30 -7.80
CA ILE A 320 -3.25 -1.22 -7.33
C ILE A 320 -3.23 -0.46 -6.02
N TYR A 321 -3.94 0.67 -5.91
CA TYR A 321 -3.82 1.59 -4.76
C TYR A 321 -5.11 1.80 -3.97
N ILE A 322 -6.26 1.98 -4.63
CA ILE A 322 -7.52 2.35 -3.96
C ILE A 322 -8.03 1.29 -2.96
N PRO A 323 -7.78 -0.02 -3.12
CA PRO A 323 -8.26 -1.02 -2.19
C PRO A 323 -7.77 -0.80 -0.76
N TYR A 324 -6.58 -0.24 -0.55
CA TYR A 324 -6.09 0.03 0.80
C TYR A 324 -6.87 1.14 1.49
N LEU A 325 -7.13 2.22 0.75
CA LEU A 325 -7.84 3.37 1.27
C LEU A 325 -9.30 3.00 1.54
N LEU A 326 -9.98 2.35 0.59
CA LEU A 326 -11.37 1.96 0.78
C LEU A 326 -11.53 0.91 1.89
N THR A 327 -10.66 -0.11 1.95
CA THR A 327 -10.68 -1.11 3.04
C THR A 327 -10.49 -0.41 4.40
N PHE A 328 -9.55 0.55 4.50
CA PHE A 328 -9.36 1.36 5.71
C PHE A 328 -10.65 2.07 6.15
N PHE A 329 -11.34 2.77 5.24
CA PHE A 329 -12.57 3.50 5.56
C PHE A 329 -13.76 2.57 5.84
N ILE A 330 -13.86 1.43 5.17
CA ILE A 330 -14.87 0.40 5.45
C ILE A 330 -14.71 -0.12 6.89
N LEU A 331 -13.47 -0.34 7.35
CA LEU A 331 -13.19 -0.84 8.69
C LEU A 331 -13.56 0.15 9.81
N LEU A 332 -13.74 1.44 9.51
CA LEU A 332 -14.24 2.42 10.49
C LEU A 332 -15.65 2.06 11.00
N PHE A 333 -16.43 1.32 10.21
CA PHE A 333 -17.77 0.89 10.56
C PHE A 333 -17.83 -0.39 11.41
N VAL A 334 -16.69 -1.03 11.71
CA VAL A 334 -16.65 -2.16 12.66
C VAL A 334 -17.07 -1.71 14.06
N ALA A 335 -16.64 -0.51 14.49
CA ALA A 335 -16.95 0.02 15.82
C ALA A 335 -18.46 0.12 16.09
N PRO A 336 -19.27 0.82 15.27
CA PRO A 336 -20.71 0.89 15.48
C PRO A 336 -21.41 -0.46 15.29
N GLY A 337 -20.93 -1.33 14.38
CA GLY A 337 -21.47 -2.68 14.23
C GLY A 337 -21.25 -3.53 15.48
N PHE A 338 -20.10 -3.39 16.13
CA PHE A 338 -19.79 -4.06 17.39
C PHE A 338 -20.59 -3.47 18.57
N ASP A 339 -20.73 -2.15 18.63
CA ASP A 339 -21.59 -1.48 19.63
C ASP A 339 -23.03 -1.98 19.53
N PHE A 340 -23.59 -2.10 18.32
CA PHE A 340 -24.92 -2.66 18.11
C PHE A 340 -25.11 -4.03 18.77
N PHE A 341 -24.14 -4.95 18.63
CA PHE A 341 -24.22 -6.26 19.28
C PHE A 341 -24.04 -6.19 20.79
N ILE A 342 -23.16 -5.32 21.29
CA ILE A 342 -23.01 -5.12 22.73
C ILE A 342 -24.32 -4.67 23.34
N ASP A 343 -24.95 -3.66 22.75
CA ASP A 343 -26.14 -3.03 23.34
C ASP A 343 -27.36 -3.96 23.26
N ASN A 344 -27.51 -4.72 22.16
CA ASN A 344 -28.67 -5.62 21.98
C ASN A 344 -28.51 -7.02 22.60
N LEU A 345 -27.28 -7.48 22.84
CA LEU A 345 -27.01 -8.82 23.41
C LEU A 345 -26.32 -8.77 24.77
N GLN A 346 -26.32 -7.63 25.46
CA GLN A 346 -25.68 -7.47 26.77
C GLN A 346 -26.18 -8.48 27.81
N ASP A 347 -27.48 -8.80 27.76
CA ASP A 347 -28.13 -9.74 28.66
C ASP A 347 -27.76 -11.20 28.35
N TYR A 348 -27.33 -11.48 27.13
CA TYR A 348 -26.95 -12.81 26.65
C TYR A 348 -25.42 -12.94 26.52
N ARG A 349 -24.69 -12.65 27.60
CA ARG A 349 -23.21 -12.61 27.62
C ARG A 349 -22.55 -13.84 26.98
N THR A 350 -23.06 -15.04 27.23
CA THR A 350 -22.53 -16.28 26.66
C THR A 350 -22.69 -16.31 25.14
N ARG A 351 -23.87 -15.92 24.61
CA ARG A 351 -24.13 -15.88 23.16
C ARG A 351 -23.25 -14.85 22.48
N LEU A 352 -23.13 -13.66 23.07
CA LEU A 352 -22.25 -12.61 22.58
C LEU A 352 -20.79 -13.07 22.54
N SER A 353 -20.30 -13.70 23.62
CA SER A 353 -18.94 -14.24 23.68
C SER A 353 -18.72 -15.30 22.61
N THR A 354 -19.61 -16.29 22.49
CA THR A 354 -19.50 -17.35 21.48
C THR A 354 -19.49 -16.78 20.06
N PHE A 355 -20.38 -15.83 19.76
CA PHE A 355 -20.45 -15.18 18.46
C PHE A 355 -19.13 -14.50 18.08
N PHE A 356 -18.57 -13.67 18.97
CA PHE A 356 -17.31 -12.97 18.69
C PHE A 356 -16.10 -13.90 18.68
N THR A 357 -16.07 -14.95 19.50
CA THR A 357 -15.03 -15.97 19.42
C THR A 357 -15.06 -16.68 18.06
N LEU A 358 -16.24 -17.09 17.57
CA LEU A 358 -16.40 -17.69 16.25
C LEU A 358 -16.00 -16.72 15.13
N LEU A 359 -16.41 -15.45 15.24
CA LEU A 359 -16.07 -14.44 14.24
C LEU A 359 -14.55 -14.19 14.18
N ILE A 360 -13.87 -14.12 15.32
CA ILE A 360 -12.41 -13.99 15.39
C ILE A 360 -11.74 -15.22 14.78
N LEU A 361 -12.15 -16.44 15.14
CA LEU A 361 -11.61 -17.68 14.59
C LEU A 361 -11.80 -17.75 13.07
N LEU A 362 -12.99 -17.40 12.59
CA LEU A 362 -13.30 -17.35 11.17
C LEU A 362 -12.44 -16.32 10.45
N THR A 363 -12.23 -15.15 11.07
CA THR A 363 -11.37 -14.10 10.49
C THR A 363 -9.92 -14.53 10.43
N ILE A 364 -9.36 -15.07 11.51
CA ILE A 364 -7.98 -15.56 11.52
C ILE A 364 -7.80 -16.66 10.47
N SER A 365 -8.73 -17.61 10.41
CA SER A 365 -8.69 -18.71 9.44
C SER A 365 -8.76 -18.19 8.01
N PHE A 366 -9.72 -17.32 7.72
CA PHE A 366 -9.88 -16.71 6.39
C PHE A 366 -8.66 -15.88 5.99
N SER A 367 -8.18 -15.00 6.87
CA SER A 367 -7.03 -14.15 6.58
C SER A 367 -5.76 -14.96 6.37
N ASN A 368 -5.56 -16.05 7.11
CA ASN A 368 -4.42 -16.93 6.90
C ASN A 368 -4.54 -17.72 5.59
N LEU A 369 -5.74 -18.20 5.26
CA LEU A 369 -6.00 -18.87 3.98
C LEU A 369 -5.81 -17.93 2.79
N ASP A 370 -6.30 -16.69 2.85
CA ASP A 370 -6.09 -15.68 1.82
C ASP A 370 -4.61 -15.30 1.70
N LEU A 371 -3.90 -15.16 2.83
CA LEU A 371 -2.47 -14.89 2.84
C LEU A 371 -1.68 -16.02 2.18
N SER A 372 -1.92 -17.27 2.58
CA SER A 372 -1.29 -18.45 1.98
C SER A 372 -1.63 -18.57 0.51
N TYR A 373 -2.90 -18.39 0.12
CA TYR A 373 -3.30 -18.41 -1.29
C TYR A 373 -2.56 -17.33 -2.09
N ARG A 374 -2.41 -16.12 -1.56
CA ARG A 374 -1.66 -15.06 -2.24
C ARG A 374 -0.18 -15.40 -2.35
N ILE A 375 0.44 -15.93 -1.31
CA ILE A 375 1.85 -16.35 -1.35
C ILE A 375 2.01 -17.45 -2.42
N ASP A 376 1.20 -18.52 -2.34
CA ASP A 376 1.19 -19.65 -3.27
C ASP A 376 0.89 -19.23 -4.71
N ALA A 377 -0.04 -18.29 -4.93
CA ALA A 377 -0.38 -17.83 -6.28
C ALA A 377 0.83 -17.17 -6.96
N HIS A 378 1.67 -16.47 -6.20
CA HIS A 378 2.93 -15.94 -6.71
C HIS A 378 4.00 -17.01 -6.92
N GLU A 379 3.79 -18.26 -6.46
CA GLU A 379 4.64 -19.41 -6.78
C GLU A 379 4.12 -20.24 -7.98
N ARG A 380 2.82 -20.16 -8.30
CA ARG A 380 2.13 -21.11 -9.20
C ARG A 380 1.88 -20.63 -10.62
N GLU A 381 2.09 -19.36 -10.96
CA GLU A 381 1.90 -18.94 -12.35
C GLU A 381 3.14 -19.23 -13.20
N ASP A 382 2.91 -19.47 -14.49
CA ASP A 382 3.85 -19.69 -15.59
C ASP A 382 4.84 -18.52 -15.84
N PHE A 383 5.27 -17.84 -14.77
CA PHE A 383 6.09 -16.64 -14.68
C PHE A 383 7.27 -16.76 -13.69
N TYR A 384 7.53 -17.94 -13.10
CA TYR A 384 8.56 -18.26 -12.08
C TYR A 384 9.57 -17.14 -11.73
N TYR A 385 9.07 -16.14 -11.00
CA TYR A 385 9.83 -15.40 -10.01
C TYR A 385 9.19 -15.74 -8.67
N THR A 386 9.97 -16.26 -7.73
CA THR A 386 9.44 -16.61 -6.42
C THR A 386 8.97 -15.34 -5.68
N TYR A 387 7.85 -15.41 -4.97
CA TYR A 387 7.34 -14.25 -4.20
C TYR A 387 8.39 -13.68 -3.22
N ASN A 388 9.14 -14.61 -2.64
CA ASN A 388 10.29 -14.43 -1.77
C ASN A 388 11.61 -14.50 -2.59
N VAL A 389 12.73 -14.06 -2.03
CA VAL A 389 14.04 -14.19 -2.69
C VAL A 389 14.49 -15.64 -2.70
N SER A 390 14.90 -16.17 -3.87
CA SER A 390 15.50 -17.50 -3.99
C SER A 390 16.96 -17.53 -3.51
N GLU A 391 17.40 -18.68 -3.01
CA GLU A 391 18.81 -18.90 -2.61
C GLU A 391 19.78 -18.56 -3.76
N SER A 392 19.44 -18.93 -5.00
CA SER A 392 20.20 -18.58 -6.18
C SER A 392 20.38 -17.08 -6.39
N SER A 393 19.35 -16.27 -6.09
CA SER A 393 19.45 -14.81 -6.23
C SER A 393 20.43 -14.25 -5.20
N ILE A 394 20.36 -14.78 -3.98
CA ILE A 394 21.26 -14.40 -2.87
C ILE A 394 22.69 -14.82 -3.21
N SER A 395 22.91 -16.08 -3.62
CA SER A 395 24.24 -16.61 -3.91
C SER A 395 24.89 -15.89 -5.11
N THR A 396 24.10 -15.61 -6.15
CA THR A 396 24.58 -14.83 -7.31
C THR A 396 24.92 -13.41 -6.90
N GLY A 397 24.09 -12.75 -6.09
CA GLY A 397 24.35 -11.39 -5.61
C GLY A 397 25.61 -11.30 -4.74
N LEU A 398 25.78 -12.23 -3.80
CA LEU A 398 27.00 -12.31 -2.99
C LEU A 398 28.24 -12.57 -3.85
N TRP A 399 28.15 -13.49 -4.82
CA TRP A 399 29.26 -13.76 -5.72
C TRP A 399 29.60 -12.53 -6.58
N ILE A 400 28.62 -11.81 -7.11
CA ILE A 400 28.84 -10.55 -7.84
C ILE A 400 29.54 -9.54 -6.92
N ASN A 401 29.07 -9.39 -5.69
CA ASN A 401 29.64 -8.45 -4.73
C ASN A 401 31.11 -8.73 -4.38
N ASP A 402 31.51 -10.01 -4.39
CA ASP A 402 32.87 -10.43 -4.08
C ASP A 402 33.83 -10.28 -5.29
N ASN A 403 33.30 -10.26 -6.51
CA ASN A 403 34.10 -10.23 -7.75
C ASN A 403 34.01 -8.89 -8.50
N PHE A 404 32.98 -8.08 -8.24
CA PHE A 404 32.68 -6.82 -8.91
C PHE A 404 32.29 -5.74 -7.89
N HIS A 405 32.57 -4.48 -8.21
CA HIS A 405 32.38 -3.38 -7.28
C HIS A 405 31.12 -2.55 -7.52
N SER A 406 30.77 -2.24 -8.78
CA SER A 406 29.64 -1.33 -9.09
C SER A 406 29.12 -1.48 -10.52
N GLU A 407 29.06 -2.71 -11.02
CA GLU A 407 28.64 -2.96 -12.41
C GLU A 407 27.13 -2.79 -12.61
N ILE A 408 26.73 -2.47 -13.83
CA ILE A 408 25.32 -2.49 -14.25
C ILE A 408 24.98 -3.90 -14.71
N VAL A 409 23.91 -4.45 -14.14
CA VAL A 409 23.37 -5.77 -14.46
C VAL A 409 22.13 -5.59 -15.32
N GLU A 410 22.16 -6.15 -16.52
CA GLU A 410 20.97 -6.36 -17.33
C GLU A 410 20.43 -7.79 -17.17
N SER A 411 19.18 -8.03 -17.56
CA SER A 411 18.61 -9.37 -17.51
C SER A 411 17.52 -9.60 -18.56
N ASN A 412 17.33 -10.87 -18.92
CA ASN A 412 16.19 -11.33 -19.70
C ASN A 412 14.87 -11.38 -18.90
N ASP A 413 14.91 -11.01 -17.63
CA ASP A 413 13.79 -10.97 -16.69
C ASP A 413 13.70 -9.58 -16.06
N GLN A 414 12.51 -8.96 -16.06
CA GLN A 414 12.32 -7.61 -15.54
C GLN A 414 12.35 -7.52 -14.00
N LYS A 415 12.13 -8.62 -13.28
CA LYS A 415 11.98 -8.62 -11.81
C LYS A 415 13.14 -9.29 -11.09
N GLN A 416 13.74 -10.30 -11.71
CA GLN A 416 14.87 -11.05 -11.14
C GLN A 416 16.14 -10.23 -10.87
N PRO A 417 16.61 -9.29 -11.73
CA PRO A 417 17.86 -8.58 -11.49
C PRO A 417 17.81 -7.73 -10.22
N ARG A 418 16.68 -7.08 -9.90
CA ARG A 418 16.49 -6.34 -8.64
C ARG A 418 16.75 -7.20 -7.40
N ARG A 419 16.40 -8.48 -7.44
CA ARG A 419 16.61 -9.42 -6.32
C ARG A 419 18.08 -9.76 -6.14
N VAL A 420 18.83 -9.87 -7.24
CA VAL A 420 20.27 -10.12 -7.20
C VAL A 420 21.00 -8.86 -6.72
N THR A 421 20.69 -7.70 -7.30
CA THR A 421 21.32 -6.42 -6.95
C THR A 421 21.02 -5.98 -5.52
N ALA A 422 19.87 -6.38 -4.95
CA ALA A 422 19.59 -6.16 -3.53
C ALA A 422 20.63 -6.80 -2.58
N TYR A 423 21.42 -7.79 -3.03
CA TYR A 423 22.49 -8.45 -2.27
C TYR A 423 23.90 -8.12 -2.79
N ALA A 424 24.02 -7.24 -3.76
CA ALA A 424 25.28 -6.78 -4.33
C ALA A 424 25.39 -5.25 -4.27
N ASN A 425 26.57 -4.71 -4.60
CA ASN A 425 26.75 -3.26 -4.84
C ASN A 425 26.51 -2.86 -6.30
N SER A 426 26.20 -3.83 -7.18
CA SER A 426 25.81 -3.62 -8.58
C SER A 426 24.41 -3.00 -8.70
N ILE A 427 24.14 -2.35 -9.83
CA ILE A 427 22.86 -1.67 -10.10
C ILE A 427 22.11 -2.42 -11.20
N ASN A 428 20.79 -2.48 -11.11
CA ASN A 428 19.96 -3.04 -12.16
C ASN A 428 19.78 -2.00 -13.27
N LEU A 429 19.91 -2.39 -14.54
CA LEU A 429 19.79 -1.48 -15.69
C LEU A 429 18.47 -0.68 -15.67
N ALA A 430 17.35 -1.28 -15.28
CA ALA A 430 16.07 -0.56 -15.20
C ALA A 430 16.02 0.51 -14.10
N ASP A 431 16.97 0.48 -13.16
CA ASP A 431 17.08 1.41 -12.04
C ASP A 431 18.28 2.37 -12.19
N SER A 432 19.02 2.29 -13.31
CA SER A 432 20.22 3.11 -13.53
C SER A 432 19.87 4.60 -13.51
N ALA A 433 18.72 4.98 -14.08
CA ALA A 433 18.19 6.34 -14.05
C ALA A 433 18.23 7.01 -12.66
N GLU A 434 17.99 6.24 -11.59
CA GLU A 434 17.99 6.77 -10.23
C GLU A 434 19.26 6.41 -9.46
N LEU A 435 19.88 5.26 -9.72
CA LEU A 435 20.90 4.68 -8.86
C LEU A 435 22.32 4.71 -9.42
N SER A 436 22.54 5.12 -10.67
CA SER A 436 23.84 5.03 -11.35
C SER A 436 24.80 6.20 -11.12
N SER A 437 24.86 6.77 -9.91
CA SER A 437 25.74 7.87 -9.45
C SER A 437 26.75 8.36 -10.51
N ASP A 438 26.53 9.55 -11.07
CA ASP A 438 27.39 10.23 -12.05
C ASP A 438 27.48 9.63 -13.48
N GLN A 439 26.79 8.52 -13.79
CA GLN A 439 26.74 8.00 -15.17
C GLN A 439 25.72 8.73 -16.06
N ILE A 440 24.72 9.38 -15.46
CA ILE A 440 23.74 10.20 -16.16
C ILE A 440 23.94 11.64 -15.74
N VAL A 441 24.32 12.49 -16.69
CA VAL A 441 24.48 13.93 -16.46
C VAL A 441 23.15 14.61 -16.71
N LEU A 442 22.34 14.77 -15.66
CA LEU A 442 21.00 15.37 -15.75
C LEU A 442 21.01 16.79 -16.35
N SER A 443 22.13 17.52 -16.27
CA SER A 443 22.28 18.84 -16.90
C SER A 443 22.22 18.82 -18.43
N ASP A 444 22.45 17.66 -19.05
CA ASP A 444 22.47 17.50 -20.50
C ASP A 444 21.14 16.98 -21.06
N MET A 445 20.17 16.70 -20.19
CA MET A 445 18.82 16.27 -20.56
C MET A 445 17.84 17.45 -20.56
N GLU A 446 16.94 17.50 -21.55
CA GLU A 446 15.88 18.51 -21.56
C GLU A 446 14.65 18.00 -20.79
N LEU A 447 14.10 18.83 -19.90
CA LEU A 447 12.86 18.50 -19.17
C LEU A 447 11.64 18.87 -20.00
N LYS A 448 10.85 17.86 -20.38
CA LYS A 448 9.52 18.07 -20.95
C LYS A 448 8.48 18.02 -19.84
N ARG A 449 7.70 19.07 -19.68
CA ARG A 449 6.63 19.14 -18.67
C ARG A 449 5.31 18.59 -19.22
N TYR A 450 4.71 17.66 -18.50
CA TYR A 450 3.34 17.22 -18.70
C TYR A 450 2.34 18.14 -17.98
N SER A 451 1.13 18.26 -18.54
CA SER A 451 0.06 18.95 -17.80
C SER A 451 -0.45 18.07 -16.67
N ILE A 452 -1.02 18.68 -15.62
CA ILE A 452 -1.66 17.94 -14.53
C ILE A 452 -2.83 17.08 -15.06
N LEU A 453 -3.46 17.52 -16.16
CA LEU A 453 -4.50 16.75 -16.84
C LEU A 453 -3.92 15.51 -17.53
N ASP A 454 -2.71 15.60 -18.08
CA ASP A 454 -2.05 14.46 -18.72
C ASP A 454 -1.62 13.44 -17.67
N LEU A 455 -1.06 13.90 -16.55
CA LEU A 455 -0.78 13.04 -15.39
C LEU A 455 -2.05 12.32 -14.90
N TYR A 456 -3.17 13.05 -14.89
CA TYR A 456 -4.45 12.50 -14.51
C TYR A 456 -4.95 11.46 -15.53
N TRP A 457 -5.00 11.78 -16.83
CA TRP A 457 -5.64 10.93 -17.85
C TRP A 457 -4.77 9.81 -18.42
N TYR A 458 -3.47 10.03 -18.54
CA TYR A 458 -2.54 9.07 -19.15
C TYR A 458 -1.81 8.23 -18.11
N GLY A 459 -2.05 8.48 -16.82
CA GLY A 459 -1.43 7.71 -15.74
C GLY A 459 0.09 7.87 -15.67
N GLU A 460 0.61 9.00 -16.16
CA GLU A 460 2.03 9.30 -16.07
C GLU A 460 2.46 9.41 -14.62
N ASP A 461 3.63 8.84 -14.33
CA ASP A 461 4.14 8.72 -12.97
C ASP A 461 4.78 10.01 -12.44
N HIS A 462 4.98 11.00 -13.32
CA HIS A 462 5.75 12.21 -13.06
C HIS A 462 5.24 13.40 -13.89
N LEU A 463 5.43 14.62 -13.37
CA LEU A 463 5.02 15.86 -14.05
C LEU A 463 6.02 16.33 -15.11
N TRP A 464 7.22 15.76 -15.13
CA TRP A 464 8.23 16.01 -16.15
C TRP A 464 8.83 14.70 -16.59
N GLU A 465 9.23 14.60 -17.85
CA GLU A 465 10.01 13.49 -18.41
C GLU A 465 11.31 14.04 -18.99
N TRP A 466 12.34 13.20 -18.99
CA TRP A 466 13.62 13.50 -19.62
C TRP A 466 13.56 13.22 -21.13
N GLU A 467 13.84 14.22 -21.95
CA GLU A 467 14.09 14.05 -23.38
C GLU A 467 15.59 13.85 -23.61
N ASN A 468 15.99 12.61 -23.89
CA ASN A 468 17.39 12.25 -24.13
C ASN A 468 17.81 12.60 -25.57
N ARG A 469 18.27 13.83 -25.80
CA ARG A 469 18.82 14.24 -27.11
C ARG A 469 20.26 13.79 -27.34
N SER A 470 20.96 13.31 -26.31
CA SER A 470 22.40 13.05 -26.29
C SER A 470 22.77 11.56 -26.15
N ASN A 471 21.81 10.64 -26.26
CA ASN A 471 22.01 9.18 -26.11
C ASN A 471 22.68 8.77 -24.78
N GLN A 472 22.52 9.53 -23.70
CA GLN A 472 23.12 9.26 -22.38
C GLN A 472 22.57 8.03 -21.63
N THR A 473 21.61 7.31 -22.21
CA THR A 473 21.02 6.10 -21.62
C THR A 473 21.60 4.82 -22.23
N ASP A 474 22.60 4.95 -23.11
CA ASP A 474 23.36 3.85 -23.67
C ASP A 474 24.51 3.54 -22.71
N PHE A 475 24.22 2.76 -21.67
CA PHE A 475 25.22 2.37 -20.68
C PHE A 475 26.05 1.21 -21.20
N ASP A 476 27.36 1.24 -20.94
CA ASP A 476 28.22 0.07 -21.12
C ASP A 476 27.78 -1.01 -20.11
N VAL A 477 27.02 -1.98 -20.60
CA VAL A 477 26.55 -3.11 -19.79
C VAL A 477 27.62 -4.19 -19.75
N ASN A 478 28.21 -4.38 -18.58
CA ASN A 478 29.31 -5.33 -18.39
C ASN A 478 28.83 -6.73 -17.96
N LEU A 479 27.62 -6.83 -17.39
CA LEU A 479 27.08 -8.06 -16.83
C LEU A 479 25.65 -8.31 -17.31
N SER A 480 25.39 -9.51 -17.83
CA SER A 480 24.01 -9.96 -18.05
C SER A 480 23.67 -11.21 -17.26
N LEU A 481 22.54 -11.11 -16.58
CA LEU A 481 21.92 -12.17 -15.79
C LEU A 481 20.85 -12.86 -16.62
N VAL A 482 21.03 -14.17 -16.86
CA VAL A 482 20.08 -14.99 -17.59
C VAL A 482 19.32 -15.89 -16.64
N ASN A 483 18.00 -15.73 -16.59
CA ASN A 483 17.10 -16.66 -15.93
C ASN A 483 17.01 -17.97 -16.73
N LEU A 484 17.57 -19.05 -16.19
CA LEU A 484 17.62 -20.39 -16.78
C LEU A 484 16.34 -21.20 -16.49
N GLY A 485 15.55 -20.79 -15.48
CA GLY A 485 14.30 -21.46 -15.10
C GLY A 485 13.26 -21.52 -16.22
N MET A 486 13.42 -20.68 -17.25
CA MET A 486 12.62 -20.71 -18.48
C MET A 486 13.47 -20.63 -19.75
N ALA A 487 14.52 -21.45 -19.86
CA ALA A 487 15.30 -21.56 -21.09
C ALA A 487 14.45 -21.78 -22.36
N ASN A 488 13.28 -22.42 -22.23
CA ASN A 488 12.33 -22.71 -23.32
C ASN A 488 11.40 -21.53 -23.69
N SER A 489 11.41 -20.44 -22.92
CA SER A 489 10.61 -19.23 -23.13
C SER A 489 11.43 -18.08 -23.72
N ALA A 490 12.76 -18.17 -23.66
CA ALA A 490 13.66 -17.27 -24.37
C ALA A 490 13.38 -17.32 -25.89
N GLY A 491 12.84 -16.24 -26.44
CA GLY A 491 12.48 -16.15 -27.87
C GLY A 491 11.02 -16.49 -28.22
N LYS A 492 10.10 -16.68 -27.26
CA LYS A 492 8.65 -16.83 -27.49
C LYS A 492 7.87 -15.58 -27.05
N SER A 493 6.78 -15.23 -27.73
CA SER A 493 5.96 -14.04 -27.40
C SER A 493 5.41 -14.10 -25.96
N SER A 494 5.90 -13.18 -25.13
CA SER A 494 5.41 -12.72 -23.83
C SER A 494 4.90 -13.80 -22.85
N THR A 495 5.79 -14.27 -21.99
CA THR A 495 5.43 -14.42 -20.57
C THR A 495 5.68 -13.07 -19.90
N SER A 496 4.70 -12.46 -19.24
CA SER A 496 4.60 -11.05 -18.79
C SER A 496 5.83 -10.39 -18.13
N SER A 497 6.85 -11.12 -17.67
CA SER A 497 8.10 -10.59 -17.09
C SER A 497 9.38 -10.86 -17.90
N MET A 498 9.35 -11.73 -18.92
CA MET A 498 10.53 -12.09 -19.71
C MET A 498 10.64 -11.26 -20.97
N THR A 499 11.83 -10.71 -21.21
CA THR A 499 12.14 -10.00 -22.44
C THR A 499 12.54 -10.99 -23.52
N VAL A 500 11.78 -10.96 -24.61
CA VAL A 500 12.01 -11.81 -25.78
C VAL A 500 13.11 -11.16 -26.61
N SER A 501 14.33 -11.66 -26.52
CA SER A 501 15.44 -11.15 -27.33
C SER A 501 16.28 -12.28 -27.92
N SER A 502 16.59 -12.17 -29.21
CA SER A 502 17.56 -13.05 -29.87
C SER A 502 18.94 -12.99 -29.20
N TYR A 503 19.27 -11.83 -28.62
CA TYR A 503 20.48 -11.60 -27.84
C TYR A 503 20.67 -12.63 -26.73
N TYR A 504 19.71 -12.75 -25.81
CA TYR A 504 19.79 -13.69 -24.69
C TYR A 504 19.78 -15.15 -25.12
N LYS A 505 19.19 -15.44 -26.29
CA LYS A 505 19.19 -16.78 -26.89
C LYS A 505 20.57 -17.17 -27.41
N SER A 506 21.27 -16.27 -28.08
CA SER A 506 22.63 -16.50 -28.61
C SER A 506 23.73 -16.28 -27.57
N MET A 507 23.40 -15.69 -26.42
CA MET A 507 24.36 -15.33 -25.38
C MET A 507 25.33 -16.46 -24.96
N PRO A 508 24.87 -17.71 -24.76
CA PRO A 508 25.77 -18.80 -24.37
C PRO A 508 26.83 -19.15 -25.42
N ASP A 509 26.60 -18.79 -26.69
CA ASP A 509 27.49 -19.16 -27.81
C ASP A 509 28.66 -18.18 -27.98
N TYR A 510 28.49 -16.93 -27.50
CA TYR A 510 29.44 -15.84 -27.79
C TYR A 510 30.04 -15.18 -26.54
N ASN A 511 29.49 -15.42 -25.34
CA ASN A 511 29.94 -14.77 -24.10
C ASN A 511 30.51 -15.76 -23.07
N PHE A 512 31.38 -15.26 -22.20
CA PHE A 512 32.00 -16.07 -21.15
C PHE A 512 31.04 -16.20 -19.96
N LYS A 513 30.62 -17.43 -19.65
CA LYS A 513 29.85 -17.74 -18.45
C LYS A 513 30.75 -17.68 -17.22
N MET A 514 30.47 -16.74 -16.33
CA MET A 514 31.28 -16.51 -15.13
C MET A 514 30.79 -17.29 -13.92
N TYR A 515 29.47 -17.31 -13.73
CA TYR A 515 28.82 -17.95 -12.60
C TYR A 515 27.51 -18.60 -13.03
N TYR A 516 27.13 -19.67 -12.34
CA TYR A 516 25.80 -20.25 -12.49
C TYR A 516 25.32 -20.83 -11.15
N SER A 517 24.01 -20.78 -10.98
CA SER A 517 23.28 -21.41 -9.88
C SER A 517 22.20 -22.33 -10.47
N LYS A 518 21.23 -22.75 -9.64
CA LYS A 518 20.18 -23.68 -10.04
C LYS A 518 19.31 -23.13 -11.18
N ASP A 519 19.04 -21.83 -11.17
CA ASP A 519 18.08 -21.14 -12.04
C ASP A 519 18.64 -19.83 -12.64
N LEU A 520 19.88 -19.43 -12.35
CA LEU A 520 20.52 -18.24 -12.92
C LEU A 520 21.88 -18.55 -13.53
N ALA A 521 22.23 -17.86 -14.61
CA ALA A 521 23.60 -17.78 -15.13
C ALA A 521 24.00 -16.32 -15.30
N LEU A 522 25.26 -16.02 -14.99
CA LEU A 522 25.86 -14.71 -15.18
C LEU A 522 26.92 -14.80 -16.26
N TYR A 523 26.88 -13.87 -17.20
CA TYR A 523 27.83 -13.77 -18.30
C TYR A 523 28.49 -12.39 -18.30
N TRP A 524 29.77 -12.35 -18.70
CA TRP A 524 30.47 -11.11 -18.99
C TRP A 524 30.13 -10.66 -20.40
N THR A 525 29.72 -9.41 -20.56
CA THR A 525 29.40 -8.80 -21.84
C THR A 525 30.31 -7.61 -22.04
N ASN A 526 31.34 -7.76 -22.87
CA ASN A 526 32.12 -6.60 -23.29
C ASN A 526 31.39 -5.96 -24.47
N ASN A 527 31.14 -4.65 -24.37
CA ASN A 527 30.67 -3.73 -25.41
C ASN A 527 30.54 -4.35 -26.80
N TYR A 528 29.29 -4.38 -27.28
CA TYR A 528 28.98 -4.65 -28.69
C TYR A 528 29.64 -3.65 -29.63
#